data_AF-A0A979G9I8-F1
#
_entry.id   AF-A0A979G9I8-F1
#
_cell.length_a   1.000
_cell.length_b   1.000
_cell.length_c   1.000
_cell.angle_alpha   90.00
_cell.angle_beta   90.00
_cell.angle_gamma   90.00
#
_symmetry.space_group_name_H-M   'P 1'
#
loop_
_entity.id
_entity.type
_entity.pdbx_description
1 polymer ?
#
loop_
_entity_poly.entity_id
_entity_poly.type
_entity_poly.pdbx_seq_one_letter_code
_entity_poly.pdbx_strand_id
1 'polypeptide(L)'
;MLSHTENLLNTFDETAHLFANSIYTEFIFSIKDVDRLKNENTFQLWTRKYTGKLKQLLEGQAMEYISTNRDLATIDWFHKKLVNMIRLHLQEFSYRAQYVS
;
A
#
# COMPACT_ATOMS: atom_id res chain seq x y z
N MET A 1 -21.11 -5.28 16.96
CA MET A 1 -21.25 -5.74 15.57
C MET A 1 -20.85 -4.55 14.70
N LEU A 2 -19.81 -4.68 13.89
CA LEU A 2 -19.38 -3.59 13.00
C LEU A 2 -20.42 -3.41 11.88
N SER A 3 -20.61 -2.17 11.43
CA SER A 3 -21.42 -1.87 10.25
C SER A 3 -20.82 -2.53 9.00
N HIS A 4 -21.65 -2.78 7.98
CA HIS A 4 -21.20 -3.38 6.73
C HIS A 4 -20.03 -2.59 6.11
N THR A 5 -20.08 -1.26 6.13
CA THR A 5 -19.01 -0.40 5.63
C THR A 5 -17.72 -0.52 6.44
N GLU A 6 -17.79 -0.64 7.76
CA GLU A 6 -16.61 -0.88 8.60
C GLU A 6 -15.98 -2.24 8.32
N ASN A 7 -16.78 -3.28 8.08
CA ASN A 7 -16.25 -4.58 7.68
C ASN A 7 -15.51 -4.49 6.34
N LEU A 8 -16.08 -3.79 5.35
CA LEU A 8 -15.42 -3.57 4.06
C LEU A 8 -14.08 -2.83 4.21
N LEU A 9 -14.03 -1.80 5.06
CA LEU A 9 -12.79 -1.07 5.33
C LEU A 9 -11.77 -1.97 6.02
N ASN A 10 -12.16 -2.79 6.99
CA ASN A 10 -11.24 -3.70 7.67
C ASN A 10 -10.68 -4.77 6.71
N THR A 11 -11.52 -5.37 5.87
CA THR A 11 -11.06 -6.34 4.87
C THR A 11 -10.11 -5.70 3.85
N PHE A 12 -10.37 -4.45 3.46
CA PHE A 12 -9.43 -3.70 2.62
C PHE A 12 -8.10 -3.47 3.34
N ASP A 13 -8.11 -3.11 4.63
CA ASP A 13 -6.89 -2.88 5.42
C ASP A 13 -6.03 -4.15 5.52
N GLU A 14 -6.65 -5.28 5.82
CA GLU A 14 -5.98 -6.58 5.90
C GLU A 14 -5.34 -6.95 4.55
N THR A 15 -6.09 -6.76 3.45
CA THR A 15 -5.60 -6.98 2.09
C THR A 15 -4.41 -6.06 1.77
N ALA A 16 -4.53 -4.78 2.12
CA ALA A 16 -3.50 -3.78 1.89
C ALA A 16 -2.22 -4.10 2.68
N HIS A 17 -2.36 -4.54 3.93
CA HIS A 17 -1.25 -4.97 4.78
C HIS A 17 -0.51 -6.18 4.20
N LEU A 18 -1.25 -7.18 3.70
CA LEU A 18 -0.66 -8.35 3.02
C LEU A 18 0.13 -7.96 1.78
N PHE A 19 -0.44 -7.09 0.93
CA PHE A 19 0.27 -6.55 -0.24
C PHE A 19 1.51 -5.75 0.17
N ALA A 20 1.40 -4.87 1.16
CA ALA A 20 2.54 -4.07 1.63
C ALA A 20 3.69 -4.97 2.11
N ASN A 21 3.40 -6.02 2.87
CA ASN A 21 4.41 -6.97 3.34
C ASN A 21 5.03 -7.78 2.20
N SER A 22 4.22 -8.31 1.28
CA SER A 22 4.72 -9.05 0.11
C SER A 22 5.65 -8.19 -0.75
N ILE A 23 5.23 -6.95 -1.06
CA ILE A 23 6.01 -5.99 -1.84
C ILE A 23 7.28 -5.58 -1.10
N TYR A 24 7.21 -5.42 0.22
CA TYR A 24 8.38 -5.11 1.03
C TYR A 24 9.40 -6.25 1.01
N THR A 25 8.97 -7.50 1.12
CA THR A 25 9.86 -8.66 0.98
C THR A 25 10.57 -8.66 -0.37
N GLU A 26 9.86 -8.43 -1.47
CA GLU A 26 10.48 -8.29 -2.81
C GLU A 26 11.49 -7.13 -2.88
N PHE A 27 11.15 -5.99 -2.27
CA PHE A 27 12.04 -4.84 -2.19
C PHE A 27 13.34 -5.20 -1.47
N ILE A 28 13.28 -5.80 -0.28
CA ILE A 28 14.46 -6.23 0.48
C ILE A 28 15.35 -7.15 -0.35
N PHE A 29 14.77 -8.15 -1.00
CA PHE A 29 15.54 -9.06 -1.85
C PHE A 29 16.22 -8.33 -3.02
N SER A 30 15.60 -7.28 -3.56
CA SER A 30 16.13 -6.51 -4.69
C SER A 30 17.29 -5.59 -4.30
N ILE A 31 17.35 -5.19 -3.03
CA ILE A 31 18.41 -4.29 -2.52
C ILE A 31 19.43 -4.99 -1.63
N LYS A 32 19.33 -6.32 -1.46
CA LYS A 32 20.17 -7.09 -0.52
C LYS A 32 21.69 -6.92 -0.73
N ASP A 33 22.12 -6.67 -1.98
CA ASP A 33 23.52 -6.50 -2.36
C ASP A 33 23.86 -5.02 -2.68
N VAL A 34 22.92 -4.10 -2.45
CA VAL A 34 23.10 -2.67 -2.72
C VAL A 34 23.72 -2.02 -1.49
N ASP A 35 25.00 -1.69 -1.55
CA ASP A 35 25.64 -0.82 -0.57
C ASP A 35 25.05 0.59 -0.71
N ARG A 36 24.18 0.96 0.23
CA ARG A 36 23.44 2.22 0.22
C ARG A 36 24.36 3.44 0.29
N LEU A 37 25.46 3.38 1.04
CA LEU A 37 26.40 4.49 1.17
C LEU A 37 27.11 4.80 -0.16
N LYS A 38 27.28 3.77 -1.00
CA LYS A 38 27.90 3.91 -2.32
C LYS A 38 26.89 4.12 -3.45
N ASN A 39 25.65 3.65 -3.29
CA ASN A 39 24.65 3.55 -4.35
C ASN A 39 23.27 4.12 -3.95
N GLU A 40 23.24 5.26 -3.26
CA GLU A 40 22.00 5.92 -2.80
C GLU A 40 21.00 6.15 -3.95
N ASN A 41 21.47 6.52 -5.16
CA ASN A 41 20.59 6.68 -6.32
C ASN A 41 19.87 5.38 -6.72
N THR A 42 20.59 4.26 -6.68
CA THR A 42 20.03 2.93 -6.98
C THR A 42 19.04 2.52 -5.91
N PHE A 43 19.36 2.78 -4.64
CA PHE A 43 18.45 2.55 -3.53
C PHE A 43 17.14 3.35 -3.70
N GLN A 44 17.23 4.65 -3.95
CA GLN A 44 16.07 5.52 -4.17
C GLN A 44 15.24 5.09 -5.40
N LEU A 45 15.89 4.62 -6.47
CA LEU A 45 15.21 4.08 -7.65
C LEU A 45 14.38 2.85 -7.28
N TRP A 46 14.95 1.91 -6.53
CA TRP A 46 14.24 0.73 -6.06
C TRP A 46 13.09 1.08 -5.12
N THR A 47 13.31 2.00 -4.17
CA THR A 47 12.23 2.47 -3.29
C THR A 47 11.08 3.04 -4.10
N ARG A 48 11.33 3.96 -5.05
CA ARG A 48 10.28 4.55 -5.90
C ARG A 48 9.56 3.50 -6.73
N LYS A 49 10.30 2.55 -7.31
CA LYS A 49 9.73 1.45 -8.10
C LYS A 49 8.74 0.62 -7.28
N TYR A 50 9.13 0.22 -6.08
CA TYR A 50 8.30 -0.64 -5.23
C TYR A 50 7.16 0.11 -4.53
N THR A 51 7.36 1.37 -4.13
CA THR A 51 6.26 2.24 -3.69
C THR A 51 5.23 2.43 -4.81
N GLY A 52 5.68 2.64 -6.05
CA GLY A 52 4.81 2.73 -7.23
C GLY A 52 4.02 1.44 -7.49
N LYS A 53 4.69 0.28 -7.40
CA LYS A 53 4.04 -1.04 -7.53
C LYS A 53 2.97 -1.24 -6.45
N LEU A 54 3.26 -0.93 -5.18
CA LEU A 54 2.30 -1.00 -4.09
C LEU A 54 1.10 -0.08 -4.34
N LYS A 55 1.35 1.17 -4.76
CA LYS A 55 0.29 2.14 -5.05
C LYS A 55 -0.68 1.60 -6.11
N GLN A 56 -0.15 1.08 -7.23
CA GLN A 56 -0.98 0.54 -8.31
C GLN A 56 -1.85 -0.63 -7.86
N LEU A 57 -1.30 -1.56 -7.05
CA LEU A 57 -2.06 -2.70 -6.52
C LEU A 57 -3.20 -2.23 -5.61
N LEU A 58 -2.91 -1.29 -4.70
CA LEU A 58 -3.91 -0.79 -3.76
C LEU A 58 -5.00 0.05 -4.44
N GLU A 59 -4.64 0.87 -5.43
CA GLU A 59 -5.60 1.63 -6.23
C GLU A 59 -6.48 0.70 -7.06
N GLY A 60 -5.92 -0.37 -7.65
CA GLY A 60 -6.67 -1.41 -8.34
C GLY A 60 -7.68 -2.10 -7.40
N GLN A 61 -7.23 -2.53 -6.23
CA GLN A 61 -8.08 -3.17 -5.22
C GLN A 61 -9.20 -2.24 -4.73
N ALA A 62 -8.89 -0.96 -4.51
CA ALA A 62 -9.87 0.03 -4.09
C ALA A 62 -10.94 0.26 -5.15
N MET A 63 -10.56 0.32 -6.43
CA MET A 63 -11.51 0.41 -7.55
C MET A 63 -12.43 -0.81 -7.61
N GLU A 64 -11.91 -2.02 -7.39
CA GLU A 64 -12.71 -3.23 -7.32
C GLU A 64 -13.74 -3.16 -6.17
N TYR A 65 -13.30 -2.74 -4.97
CA TYR A 65 -14.16 -2.58 -3.79
C TYR A 65 -15.26 -1.54 -4.02
N ILE A 66 -14.93 -0.39 -4.62
CA ILE A 66 -15.91 0.65 -4.97
C ILE A 66 -16.89 0.09 -6.01
N SER A 67 -16.39 -0.62 -7.02
CA SER A 67 -17.21 -1.13 -8.13
C SER A 67 -18.21 -2.20 -7.71
N THR A 68 -17.87 -3.00 -6.69
CA THR A 68 -18.68 -4.09 -6.14
C THR A 68 -19.66 -3.62 -5.06
N ASN A 69 -19.45 -2.43 -4.49
CA ASN A 69 -20.26 -1.87 -3.41
C ASN A 69 -20.84 -0.48 -3.79
N ARG A 70 -21.30 -0.30 -5.03
CA ARG A 70 -21.80 0.99 -5.55
C ARG A 70 -23.03 1.51 -4.82
N ASP A 71 -23.81 0.62 -4.23
CA ASP A 71 -25.08 0.95 -3.57
C ASP A 71 -24.89 1.45 -2.13
N LEU A 72 -23.64 1.62 -1.68
CA LEU A 72 -23.35 2.23 -0.38
C LEU A 72 -23.87 3.67 -0.37
N ALA A 73 -24.83 3.95 0.53
CA ALA A 73 -25.36 5.29 0.75
C ALA A 73 -24.27 6.34 1.08
N THR A 74 -23.11 5.90 1.55
CA THR A 74 -21.95 6.72 1.92
C THR A 74 -20.72 6.48 1.03
N ILE A 75 -20.92 6.17 -0.26
CA ILE A 75 -19.85 5.80 -1.19
C ILE A 75 -18.72 6.85 -1.29
N ASP A 76 -19.04 8.15 -1.27
CA ASP A 76 -18.03 9.22 -1.31
C ASP A 76 -17.14 9.22 -0.08
N TRP A 77 -17.74 8.97 1.09
CA TRP A 77 -17.00 8.86 2.35
C TRP A 77 -16.13 7.60 2.35
N PHE A 78 -16.68 6.48 1.86
CA PHE A 78 -15.94 5.22 1.73
C PHE A 78 -14.72 5.37 0.81
N HIS A 79 -14.89 5.99 -0.35
CA HIS A 79 -13.78 6.29 -1.26
C HIS A 79 -12.70 7.14 -0.59
N LYS A 80 -13.07 8.23 0.12
CA LYS A 80 -12.10 9.04 0.88
C LYS A 80 -11.34 8.22 1.93
N LYS A 81 -12.01 7.27 2.59
CA LYS A 81 -11.37 6.37 3.56
C LYS A 81 -10.36 5.45 2.90
N LEU A 82 -10.73 4.82 1.78
CA LEU A 82 -9.80 4.00 0.99
C LEU A 82 -8.56 4.80 0.57
N VAL A 83 -8.74 6.00 -0.01
CA VAL A 83 -7.62 6.87 -0.40
C VAL A 83 -6.69 7.18 0.78
N ASN A 84 -7.26 7.46 1.95
CA ASN A 84 -6.46 7.72 3.14
C ASN A 84 -5.68 6.48 3.61
N MET A 85 -6.31 5.29 3.58
CA MET A 85 -5.64 4.04 3.96
C MET A 85 -4.51 3.69 3.00
N ILE A 86 -4.72 3.84 1.68
CA ILE A 86 -3.67 3.67 0.67
C ILE A 86 -2.49 4.58 1.00
N ARG A 87 -2.74 5.86 1.29
CA ARG A 87 -1.69 6.81 1.66
C ARG A 87 -0.90 6.35 2.89
N LEU A 88 -1.57 5.83 3.93
CA LEU A 88 -0.92 5.35 5.15
C LEU A 88 0.00 4.15 4.86
N HIS A 89 -0.48 3.15 4.10
CA HIS A 89 0.33 1.99 3.71
C HIS A 89 1.56 2.39 2.87
N LEU A 90 1.42 3.38 1.97
CA LEU A 90 2.55 3.90 1.19
C LEU A 90 3.57 4.66 2.06
N GLN A 91 3.10 5.40 3.07
CA GLN A 91 3.96 6.09 4.03
C GLN A 91 4.70 5.08 4.90
N GLU A 92 4.01 4.05 5.41
CA GLU A 92 4.63 2.99 6.20
C GLU A 92 5.69 2.24 5.38
N PHE A 93 5.39 1.89 4.13
CA PHE A 93 6.38 1.27 3.23
C PHE A 93 7.62 2.15 3.07
N SER A 94 7.42 3.44 2.81
CA SER A 94 8.52 4.40 2.59
C SER A 94 9.35 4.58 3.85
N TYR A 95 8.70 4.64 5.02
CA TYR A 95 9.36 4.67 6.32
C TYR A 95 10.20 3.41 6.51
N ARG A 96 9.60 2.21 6.40
CA ARG A 96 10.31 0.94 6.56
C ARG A 96 11.52 0.84 5.61
N ALA A 97 11.35 1.26 4.36
CA ALA A 97 12.45 1.30 3.40
C ALA A 97 13.61 2.19 3.87
N GLN A 98 13.35 3.37 4.44
CA GLN A 98 14.42 4.26 4.93
C GLN A 98 15.25 3.67 6.06
N TYR A 99 14.68 2.77 6.87
CA TYR A 99 15.35 2.13 8.00
C TYR A 99 15.88 0.73 7.69
N VAL A 100 15.83 0.30 6.44
CA VAL A 100 16.58 -0.88 5.99
C VAL A 100 18.06 -0.53 6.00
N SER A 101 18.79 -1.22 6.89
CA SER A 101 20.24 -1.20 7.05
C SER A 101 20.92 -2.15 6.08
#